data_AF-A0A3N1HYE1-F1
#
_entry.id   AF-A0A3N1HYE1-F1
#
_cell.length_a   1.000
_cell.length_b   1.000
_cell.length_c   1.000
_cell.angle_alpha   90.00
_cell.angle_beta   90.00
_cell.angle_gamma   90.00
#
_symmetry.space_group_name_H-M   'P 1'
#
loop_
_entity.id
_entity.type
_entity.pdbx_description
1 polymer ?
#
loop_
_entity_poly.entity_id
_entity_poly.type
_entity_poly.pdbx_seq_one_letter_code
_entity_poly.pdbx_strand_id
1 'polypeptide(L)' 'MDDALWDRLPFEARAEVDELIAVRRHVQAIAVMRERIGAPRPSIHDCVDLLEWRAKVLRG' A
#
# COMPACT_ATOMS: atom_id res chain seq x y z
N MET A 1 5.98 9.77 5.98
CA MET A 1 6.19 8.70 6.99
C MET A 1 5.69 7.36 6.46
N ASP A 2 5.25 7.34 5.20
CA ASP A 2 4.58 6.24 4.51
C ASP A 2 5.58 5.18 4.04
N ASP A 3 6.83 5.58 3.76
CA ASP A 3 7.94 4.67 3.50
C ASP A 3 8.11 3.61 4.59
N ALA A 4 7.88 3.97 5.87
CA ALA A 4 8.00 3.03 6.97
C ALA A 4 6.90 1.95 6.96
N LEU A 5 5.69 2.29 6.49
CA LEU A 5 4.61 1.32 6.30
C LEU A 5 4.82 0.50 5.03
N TRP A 6 5.32 1.14 3.97
CA TRP A 6 5.75 0.46 2.75
C TRP A 6 6.83 -0.57 3.05
N ASP A 7 7.78 -0.24 3.91
CA ASP A 7 8.89 -1.12 4.26
C ASP A 7 8.50 -2.31 5.13
N ARG A 8 7.35 -2.23 5.79
CA ARG A 8 6.77 -3.37 6.53
C ARG A 8 6.08 -4.37 5.61
N LEU A 9 5.74 -4.00 4.38
CA LEU A 9 5.16 -4.95 3.43
C LEU A 9 6.23 -5.95 2.97
N PRO A 10 5.91 -7.25 2.91
CA PRO A 10 6.76 -8.22 2.24
C PRO A 10 6.84 -7.90 0.75
N PHE A 11 7.94 -8.29 0.11
CA PHE A 11 8.22 -7.97 -1.29
C PHE A 11 7.06 -8.35 -2.23
N GLU A 12 6.49 -9.54 -2.06
CA GLU A 12 5.35 -10.02 -2.85
C GLU A 12 4.12 -9.12 -2.72
N ALA A 13 3.85 -8.62 -1.50
CA ALA A 13 2.72 -7.72 -1.27
C ALA A 13 2.98 -6.32 -1.84
N ARG A 14 4.23 -5.85 -1.87
CA ARG A 14 4.59 -4.60 -2.54
C ARG A 14 4.31 -4.68 -4.04
N ALA A 15 4.73 -5.77 -4.67
CA ALA A 15 4.47 -6.00 -6.10
C ALA A 15 2.95 -6.06 -6.40
N GLU A 16 2.20 -6.81 -5.60
CA GLU A 16 0.73 -6.90 -5.73
C GLU A 16 0.05 -5.53 -5.56
N VAL A 17 0.48 -4.74 -4.58
CA VAL A 17 -0.03 -3.39 -4.38
C VAL A 17 0.26 -2.48 -5.58
N ASP A 18 1.48 -2.53 -6.12
CA ASP A 18 1.86 -1.72 -7.29
C ASP A 18 0.99 -2.04 -8.52
N GLU A 19 0.77 -3.34 -8.78
CA GLU A 19 -0.11 -3.79 -9.85
C GLU A 19 -1.55 -3.27 -9.66
N LEU A 20 -2.08 -3.40 -8.45
CA LEU A 20 -3.43 -2.91 -8.11
C LEU A 20 -3.55 -1.39 -8.26
N ILE A 21 -2.51 -0.63 -7.91
CA ILE A 21 -2.47 0.82 -8.12
C ILE A 21 -2.47 1.14 -9.61
N ALA A 22 -1.65 0.45 -10.41
CA ALA A 22 -1.53 0.67 -11.85
C ALA A 22 -2.87 0.45 -12.57
N VAL A 23 -3.65 -0.56 -12.16
CA VAL A 23 -4.99 -0.84 -12.71
C VAL A 23 -6.13 -0.10 -11.98
N ARG A 24 -5.82 0.90 -11.14
CA ARG A 24 -6.79 1.73 -10.38
C ARG A 24 -7.72 0.97 -9.43
N ARG A 25 -7.29 -0.20 -8.94
CA ARG A 25 -8.00 -1.03 -7.95
C ARG A 25 -7.61 -0.64 -6.52
N HIS A 26 -7.90 0.60 -6.16
CA HIS A 26 -7.43 1.22 -4.91
C HIS A 26 -7.95 0.57 -3.63
N VAL A 27 -9.21 0.13 -3.63
CA VAL A 27 -9.81 -0.56 -2.46
C VAL A 27 -9.11 -1.90 -2.20
N GLN A 28 -8.81 -2.65 -3.26
CA GLN A 28 -8.06 -3.91 -3.16
C GLN A 28 -6.63 -3.67 -2.69
N ALA A 29 -5.96 -2.63 -3.21
CA ALA A 29 -4.61 -2.27 -2.74
C ALA A 29 -4.60 -1.99 -1.22
N ILE A 30 -5.57 -1.21 -0.72
CA ILE A 30 -5.71 -0.94 0.71
C ILE A 30 -6.00 -2.21 1.50
N ALA A 31 -6.83 -3.12 0.98
CA ALA A 31 -7.10 -4.40 1.63
C ALA A 31 -5.82 -5.25 1.78
N VAL A 32 -5.05 -5.39 0.70
CA VAL A 32 -3.75 -6.09 0.69
C VAL A 32 -2.78 -5.43 1.68
N MET A 33 -2.68 -4.10 1.69
CA MET A 33 -1.83 -3.38 2.65
C MET A 33 -2.18 -3.75 4.10
N ARG A 34 -3.47 -3.65 4.48
CA ARG A 34 -3.93 -3.92 5.85
C ARG A 34 -3.78 -5.38 6.25
N GLU A 35 -3.94 -6.31 5.31
CA GLU A 35 -3.79 -7.74 5.58
C GLU A 35 -2.32 -8.14 5.73
N ARG A 36 -1.45 -7.65 4.83
CA ARG A 36 -0.06 -8.09 4.73
C ARG A 36 0.91 -7.36 5.66
N ILE A 37 0.59 -6.14 6.13
CA ILE A 37 1.40 -5.41 7.12
C ILE A 37 1.34 -6.08 8.51
N GLY A 38 0.31 -6.88 8.79
CA GLY A 38 0.16 -7.57 10.07
C GLY A 38 -0.05 -6.61 11.25
N ALA A 39 0.28 -7.06 12.46
CA ALA A 39 0.09 -6.27 13.67
C ALA A 39 1.32 -5.35 13.96
N PRO A 40 1.10 -4.11 14.45
CA PRO A 40 -0.19 -3.44 14.57
C PRO A 40 -0.74 -3.11 13.18
N ARG A 41 -2.04 -3.39 13.00
CA ARG A 41 -2.74 -3.16 11.74
C ARG A 41 -2.85 -1.66 11.50
N PRO A 42 -2.45 -1.16 10.32
CA PRO A 42 -2.60 0.24 9.99
C PRO A 42 -4.08 0.63 9.94
N SER A 43 -4.36 1.89 10.28
CA SER A 43 -5.68 2.47 10.09
C SER A 43 -6.00 2.59 8.60
N ILE A 44 -7.26 2.84 8.27
CA ILE A 44 -7.64 3.10 6.87
C ILE A 44 -6.95 4.37 6.38
N HIS A 45 -6.82 5.39 7.23
CA HIS A 45 -6.15 6.65 6.87
C HIS A 45 -4.69 6.40 6.51
N ASP A 46 -3.96 5.63 7.33
CA ASP A 46 -2.56 5.28 7.04
C ASP A 46 -2.40 4.56 5.69
N CYS A 47 -3.36 3.70 5.34
CA CYS A 47 -3.33 3.00 4.05
C CYS A 47 -3.71 3.88 2.87
N VAL A 48 -4.59 4.87 3.06
CA VAL A 48 -4.90 5.87 2.05
C VAL A 48 -3.68 6.76 1.80
N ASP A 49 -3.02 7.22 2.86
CA ASP A 49 -1.81 8.04 2.74
C ASP A 49 -0.68 7.27 2.02
N LEU A 50 -0.48 5.99 2.38
CA LEU A 50 0.45 5.10 1.69
C LEU A 50 0.09 4.89 0.22
N LEU A 51 -1.20 4.68 -0.08
CA LEU A 51 -1.69 4.53 -1.44
C LEU A 51 -1.42 5.79 -2.28
N GLU A 52 -1.72 6.97 -1.75
CA GLU A 52 -1.50 8.24 -2.44
C GLU A 52 -0.02 8.51 -2.68
N TRP A 53 0.81 8.30 -1.66
CA TRP A 53 2.27 8.40 -1.79
C TRP A 53 2.78 7.46 -2.88
N ARG A 54 2.38 6.18 -2.85
CA ARG A 54 2.86 5.20 -3.83
C ARG A 54 2.37 5.49 -5.24
N ALA A 55 1.13 5.93 -5.38
CA ALA A 55 0.56 6.33 -6.67
C ALA A 55 1.23 7.57 -7.27
N LYS A 56 1.85 8.45 -6.45
CA LYS A 56 2.70 9.55 -6.94
C LYS A 56 4.03 9.00 -7.45
N VAL A 57 4.69 8.14 -6.68
CA VAL A 57 5.97 7.50 -7.07
C VAL A 57 5.86 6.73 -8.39
N LEU A 58 4.76 6.00 -8.60
CA LEU A 58 4.55 5.24 -9.84
C LEU A 58 4.22 6.09 -11.07
N ARG A 59 3.83 7.37 -10.89
CA ARG A 59 3.53 8.27 -12.02
C ARG A 59 4.77 8.98 -12.58
N GLY A 60 5.86 9.04 -11.82
CA GLY A 60 7.06 9.83 -12.16
C GLY A 60 6.92 11.29 -11.78
#